data_AF-A0A1C4Q1R3-F1
#
_entry.id   AF-A0A1C4Q1R3-F1
#
_cell.length_a   1.000
_cell.length_b   1.000
_cell.length_c   1.000
_cell.angle_alpha   90.00
_cell.angle_beta   90.00
_cell.angle_gamma   90.00
#
_symmetry.space_group_name_H-M   'P 1'
#
loop_
_entity.id
_entity.type
_entity.pdbx_description
1 polymer ?
#
loop_
_entity_poly.entity_id
_entity_poly.type
_entity_poly.pdbx_seq_one_letter_code
_entity_poly.pdbx_strand_id
1 'polypeptide(L)'
;MTPPQAKTWSQRGRTPVVRVRGPPRRRVSIAALTCYKPGHRSRLTQRPRRDDGRRDGRKSFSWRDHRDLLTAAHQRLGGPIVLVRDNLNVHKVVGLREFTASRDWLTVCYLPPYAPDLNPVEGI
;
A
#
# COMPACT_ATOMS: atom_id res chain seq x y z
N MET A 1 3.19 -8.82 -13.99
CA MET A 1 2.62 -9.82 -13.07
C MET A 1 2.98 -11.15 -13.67
N THR A 2 3.90 -11.89 -13.06
CA THR A 2 4.26 -13.23 -13.50
C THR A 2 3.02 -14.10 -13.37
N PRO A 3 2.66 -14.91 -14.38
CA PRO A 3 1.57 -15.85 -14.22
C PRO A 3 1.82 -16.72 -12.98
N PRO A 4 0.78 -17.10 -12.21
CA PRO A 4 0.97 -17.99 -11.10
C PRO A 4 1.66 -19.27 -11.61
N GLN A 5 2.76 -19.64 -10.95
CA GLN A 5 3.37 -20.94 -11.18
C GLN A 5 2.42 -22.00 -10.62
N ALA A 6 1.83 -22.80 -11.50
CA ALA A 6 0.93 -23.87 -11.15
C ALA A 6 1.54 -25.21 -11.58
N LYS A 7 1.34 -26.24 -10.75
CA LYS A 7 1.61 -27.63 -11.14
C LYS A 7 0.37 -28.17 -11.84
N THR A 8 0.56 -28.90 -12.93
CA THR A 8 -0.52 -29.59 -13.64
C THR A 8 -0.02 -30.94 -14.14
N TRP A 9 -0.93 -31.85 -14.43
CA TRP A 9 -0.62 -33.17 -14.95
C TRP A 9 -0.70 -33.17 -16.48
N SER A 10 0.16 -33.97 -17.11
CA SER A 10 0.08 -34.29 -18.53
C SER A 10 0.41 -35.76 -18.75
N GLN A 11 0.12 -36.25 -19.96
CA GLN A 11 0.58 -37.57 -20.35
C GLN A 11 2.11 -37.62 -20.34
N ARG A 12 2.66 -38.78 -19.97
CA ARG A 12 4.11 -39.03 -19.99
C ARG A 12 4.70 -38.66 -21.36
N GLY A 13 5.74 -37.84 -21.38
CA GLY A 13 6.41 -37.38 -22.60
C GLY A 13 5.73 -36.20 -23.32
N ARG A 14 4.62 -35.65 -22.80
CA ARG A 14 3.94 -34.48 -23.37
C ARG A 14 4.03 -33.29 -22.42
N THR A 15 4.61 -32.18 -22.88
CA THR A 15 4.68 -30.92 -22.11
C THR A 15 3.29 -30.32 -21.95
N PRO A 16 2.81 -30.05 -20.72
CA PRO A 16 1.52 -29.42 -20.52
C PRO A 16 1.51 -27.97 -21.03
N VAL A 17 0.41 -27.56 -21.68
CA VAL A 17 0.17 -26.17 -22.07
C VAL A 17 -0.82 -25.53 -21.10
N VAL A 18 -0.34 -24.63 -20.25
CA VAL A 18 -1.19 -23.87 -19.31
C VAL A 18 -1.58 -22.54 -19.93
N ARG A 19 -2.88 -22.36 -20.22
CA ARG A 19 -3.41 -21.07 -20.67
C ARG A 19 -3.73 -20.20 -19.45
N VAL A 20 -3.06 -19.07 -19.35
CA VAL A 20 -3.30 -18.07 -18.30
C VAL A 20 -3.94 -16.83 -18.90
N ARG A 21 -4.90 -16.24 -18.18
CA ARG A 21 -5.43 -14.92 -18.54
C ARG A 21 -4.35 -13.88 -18.27
N GLY A 22 -4.06 -13.03 -19.26
CA GLY A 22 -3.18 -11.87 -19.06
C GLY A 22 -3.70 -10.95 -17.95
N PRO A 23 -2.85 -10.07 -17.39
CA PRO A 23 -3.23 -9.22 -16.27
C PRO A 23 -4.49 -8.40 -16.61
N PRO A 24 -5.45 -8.27 -15.67
CA PRO A 24 -6.66 -7.51 -15.91
C PRO A 24 -6.32 -6.05 -16.23
N ARG A 25 -7.08 -5.43 -17.15
CA ARG A 25 -6.99 -3.99 -17.43
C ARG A 25 -7.40 -3.14 -16.22
N ARG A 26 -8.23 -3.70 -15.34
CA ARG A 26 -8.68 -3.07 -14.10
C ARG A 26 -7.81 -3.54 -12.93
N ARG A 27 -7.50 -2.63 -12.01
CA ARG A 27 -6.68 -2.93 -10.83
C ARG A 27 -7.33 -2.36 -9.58
N VAL A 28 -7.08 -2.99 -8.46
CA VAL A 28 -7.36 -2.40 -7.15
C VAL A 28 -6.03 -2.20 -6.46
N SER A 29 -5.75 -0.96 -6.09
CA SER A 29 -4.60 -0.60 -5.25
C SER A 29 -5.11 -0.30 -3.86
N ILE A 30 -4.36 -0.68 -2.84
CA ILE A 30 -4.72 -0.42 -1.44
C ILE A 30 -3.57 0.33 -0.80
N ALA A 31 -3.88 1.46 -0.16
CA ALA A 31 -2.97 2.13 0.77
C ALA A 31 -3.43 1.79 2.18
N ALA A 32 -2.53 1.31 3.03
CA ALA A 32 -2.88 0.81 4.35
C ALA A 32 -1.87 1.23 5.43
N LEU A 33 -2.36 1.30 6.67
CA LEU A 33 -1.60 1.56 7.88
C LEU A 33 -1.96 0.51 8.92
N THR A 34 -0.94 -0.18 9.43
CA THR A 34 -1.05 -0.98 10.65
C THR A 34 -0.77 -0.10 11.85
N CYS A 35 -1.75 0.03 12.74
CA CYS A 35 -1.72 0.97 13.85
C CYS A 35 -1.66 0.24 15.19
N TYR A 36 -0.68 0.61 16.00
CA TYR A 36 -0.42 0.00 17.31
C TYR A 36 -0.50 1.07 18.40
N LYS A 37 -1.10 0.72 19.54
CA LYS A 37 -1.10 1.55 20.75
C LYS A 37 -1.07 0.62 21.97
N PRO A 38 -0.13 0.76 22.91
CA PRO A 38 -0.07 -0.07 24.11
C PRO A 38 -1.42 -0.10 24.84
N GLY A 39 -1.85 -1.29 25.29
CA GLY A 39 -3.15 -1.47 25.94
C GLY A 39 -4.36 -1.46 24.99
N HIS A 40 -4.18 -1.33 23.67
CA HIS A 40 -5.26 -1.40 22.69
C HIS A 40 -5.00 -2.47 21.64
N ARG A 41 -6.08 -3.04 21.08
CA ARG A 41 -5.98 -3.92 19.92
C ARG A 41 -5.35 -3.21 18.72
N SER A 42 -4.52 -3.94 17.99
CA SER A 42 -4.00 -3.51 16.68
C SER A 42 -5.14 -3.22 15.71
N ARG A 43 -4.97 -2.22 14.87
CA ARG A 43 -6.00 -1.74 13.93
C ARG A 43 -5.39 -1.57 12.53
N LEU A 44 -6.15 -1.92 11.49
CA LEU A 44 -5.79 -1.66 10.11
C LEU A 44 -6.65 -0.52 9.56
N THR A 45 -6.03 0.56 9.10
CA THR A 45 -6.71 1.62 8.36
C THR A 45 -6.34 1.51 6.90
N GLN A 46 -7.32 1.30 6.03
CA GLN A 46 -7.06 1.07 4.60
C GLN A 46 -7.95 1.95 3.72
N ARG A 47 -7.41 2.35 2.57
CA ARG A 47 -8.11 3.04 1.51
C ARG A 47 -7.92 2.27 0.21
N PRO A 48 -8.93 1.51 -0.26
CA PRO A 48 -8.89 0.90 -1.57
C PRO A 48 -9.16 1.95 -2.64
N ARG A 49 -8.44 1.85 -3.75
CA ARG A 49 -8.63 2.63 -4.98
C ARG A 49 -8.82 1.68 -6.14
N ARG A 50 -9.90 1.86 -6.89
CA ARG A 50 -10.17 1.11 -8.11
C ARG A 50 -9.68 1.89 -9.31
N ASP A 51 -8.82 1.27 -10.10
CA ASP A 51 -8.50 1.69 -11.46
C ASP A 51 -9.50 1.03 -12.40
N ASP A 52 -10.32 1.85 -13.04
CA ASP A 52 -11.36 1.39 -13.98
C ASP A 52 -10.79 0.99 -15.35
N GLY A 53 -9.48 1.14 -15.55
CA GLY A 53 -8.76 0.73 -16.75
C GLY A 53 -8.89 1.72 -17.90
N ARG A 54 -9.36 2.96 -17.65
CA ARG A 54 -9.34 4.04 -18.64
C ARG A 54 -7.89 4.45 -18.93
N ARG A 55 -7.59 4.70 -20.21
CA ARG A 55 -6.23 5.03 -20.68
C ARG A 55 -5.64 6.26 -19.96
N ASP A 56 -6.49 7.22 -19.62
CA ASP A 56 -6.12 8.52 -19.04
C ASP A 56 -6.37 8.62 -17.52
N GLY A 57 -6.85 7.54 -16.89
CA GLY A 57 -7.08 7.51 -15.45
C GLY A 57 -5.77 7.45 -14.66
N ARG A 58 -5.71 8.12 -13.50
CA ARG A 58 -4.59 7.98 -12.56
C ARG A 58 -4.58 6.57 -11.97
N LYS A 59 -3.56 5.80 -12.36
CA LYS A 59 -3.34 4.37 -12.02
C LYS A 59 -2.82 4.12 -10.59
N SER A 60 -2.48 5.17 -9.83
CA SER A 60 -1.90 5.06 -8.49
C SER A 60 -2.39 6.17 -7.56
N PHE A 61 -2.13 5.99 -6.26
CA PHE A 61 -2.40 6.99 -5.24
C PHE A 61 -1.58 8.26 -5.45
N SER A 62 -2.26 9.39 -5.30
CA SER A 62 -1.66 10.71 -5.23
C SER A 62 -1.32 11.06 -3.79
N TRP A 63 -0.55 12.13 -3.62
CA TRP A 63 -0.20 12.63 -2.29
C TRP A 63 -1.42 13.05 -1.46
N ARG A 64 -2.51 13.49 -2.10
CA ARG A 64 -3.78 13.84 -1.44
C ARG A 64 -4.44 12.60 -0.86
N ASP A 65 -4.39 11.48 -1.57
CA ASP A 65 -4.94 10.23 -1.06
C ASP A 65 -4.18 9.76 0.20
N HIS A 66 -2.85 9.96 0.23
CA HIS A 66 -2.04 9.65 1.42
C HIS A 66 -2.35 10.60 2.58
N ARG A 67 -2.50 11.90 2.31
CA ARG A 67 -2.97 12.88 3.28
C ARG A 67 -4.29 12.44 3.91
N ASP A 68 -5.27 12.10 3.08
CA ASP A 68 -6.62 11.74 3.55
C ASP A 68 -6.62 10.43 4.36
N LEU A 69 -5.75 9.47 4.00
CA LEU A 69 -5.49 8.28 4.80
C LEU A 69 -4.92 8.63 6.19
N LEU A 70 -3.93 9.51 6.26
CA LEU A 70 -3.33 9.95 7.53
C LEU A 70 -4.32 10.72 8.41
N THR A 71 -5.10 11.63 7.82
CA THR A 71 -6.15 12.36 8.54
C THR A 71 -7.20 11.42 9.10
N ALA A 72 -7.66 10.44 8.32
CA ALA A 72 -8.63 9.45 8.78
C ALA A 72 -8.05 8.54 9.89
N ALA A 73 -6.77 8.16 9.78
CA ALA A 73 -6.09 7.40 10.83
C ALA A 73 -6.01 8.20 12.13
N HIS A 74 -5.66 9.49 12.06
CA HIS A 74 -5.62 10.37 13.24
C HIS A 74 -6.98 10.49 13.93
N GLN A 75 -8.04 10.75 13.17
CA GLN A 75 -9.41 10.81 13.71
C GLN A 75 -9.82 9.51 14.42
N ARG A 76 -9.41 8.35 13.89
CA ARG A 76 -9.72 7.03 14.46
C ARG A 76 -8.86 6.67 15.67
N LEU A 77 -7.61 7.16 15.73
CA LEU A 77 -6.66 6.83 16.79
C LEU A 77 -6.74 7.82 17.98
N GLY A 78 -7.18 9.05 17.73
CA GLY A 78 -7.48 10.04 18.77
C GLY A 78 -6.25 10.55 19.53
N GLY A 79 -5.10 10.66 18.87
CA GLY A 79 -3.87 11.14 19.50
C GLY A 79 -2.69 11.29 18.55
N PRO A 80 -1.53 11.70 19.06
CA PRO A 80 -0.30 11.82 18.28
C PRO A 80 0.10 10.50 17.63
N ILE A 81 0.68 10.58 16.43
CA ILE A 81 1.07 9.45 15.61
C ILE A 81 2.55 9.58 15.26
N VAL A 82 3.30 8.51 15.51
CA VAL A 82 4.60 8.27 14.87
C VAL A 82 4.36 7.39 13.65
N LEU A 83 4.49 7.98 12.47
CA LEU A 83 4.36 7.30 11.19
C LEU A 83 5.72 6.77 10.75
N VAL A 84 5.86 5.45 10.70
CA VAL A 84 7.01 4.78 10.09
C VAL A 84 6.61 4.30 8.70
N ARG A 85 7.38 4.67 7.66
CA ARG A 85 7.04 4.34 6.26
C ARG A 85 8.26 4.15 5.37
N ASP A 86 8.03 3.53 4.21
CA ASP A 86 9.04 3.35 3.18
C ASP A 86 9.42 4.66 2.44
N ASN A 87 10.29 4.52 1.45
CA ASN A 87 10.86 5.63 0.70
C ASN A 87 10.16 5.95 -0.63
N LEU A 88 8.92 5.48 -0.86
CA LEU A 88 8.21 5.71 -2.12
C LEU A 88 8.15 7.20 -2.49
N ASN A 89 8.39 7.54 -3.77
CA ASN A 89 8.50 8.95 -4.21
C ASN A 89 7.29 9.82 -3.83
N VAL A 90 6.07 9.26 -3.86
CA VAL A 90 4.84 9.97 -3.46
C VAL A 90 4.85 10.39 -1.99
N HIS A 91 5.63 9.71 -1.13
CA HIS A 91 5.81 10.06 0.28
C HIS A 91 6.65 11.33 0.45
N LYS A 92 7.51 11.66 -0.52
CA LYS A 92 8.52 12.72 -0.45
C LYS A 92 8.16 13.96 -1.28
N VAL A 93 7.04 13.95 -1.99
CA VAL A 93 6.56 15.12 -2.74
C VAL A 93 6.31 16.31 -1.81
N VAL A 94 6.60 17.52 -2.29
CA VAL A 94 6.57 18.77 -1.51
C VAL A 94 5.25 18.93 -0.76
N GLY A 95 4.12 18.82 -1.45
CA GLY A 95 2.80 19.00 -0.80
C GLY A 95 2.51 18.03 0.33
N LEU A 96 3.03 16.79 0.29
CA LEU A 96 2.88 15.87 1.42
C LEU A 96 3.85 16.18 2.55
N ARG A 97 5.09 16.59 2.23
CA ARG A 97 6.08 16.99 3.24
C ARG A 97 5.61 18.22 4.02
N GLU A 98 5.11 19.23 3.32
CA GLU A 98 4.53 20.44 3.93
C GLU A 98 3.30 20.09 4.76
N PHE A 99 2.42 19.23 4.23
CA PHE A 99 1.29 18.74 5.01
C PHE A 99 1.74 18.07 6.30
N THR A 100 2.71 17.15 6.25
CA THR A 100 3.16 16.45 7.46
C THR A 100 3.88 17.36 8.45
N ALA A 101 4.70 18.29 7.96
CA ALA A 101 5.47 19.21 8.80
C ALA A 101 4.59 20.24 9.53
N SER A 102 3.39 20.50 9.01
CA SER A 102 2.44 21.45 9.60
C SER A 102 1.43 20.80 10.56
N ARG A 103 1.61 19.53 10.93
CA ARG A 103 0.80 18.85 11.95
C ARG A 103 1.65 18.53 13.17
N ASP A 104 1.31 19.17 14.28
CA ASP A 104 1.89 18.94 15.61
C ASP A 104 1.70 17.50 16.10
N TRP A 105 0.60 16.84 15.71
CA TRP A 105 0.30 15.47 16.09
C TRP A 105 1.03 14.40 15.27
N LEU A 106 1.82 14.75 14.24
CA LEU A 106 2.41 13.78 13.32
C LEU A 106 3.94 13.86 13.26
N THR A 107 4.60 12.80 13.70
CA THR A 107 6.05 12.59 13.53
C THR A 107 6.28 11.57 12.42
N VAL A 108 7.13 11.88 11.44
CA VAL A 108 7.42 10.97 10.31
C VAL A 108 8.83 10.42 10.40
N CYS A 109 8.94 9.10 10.39
CA CYS A 109 10.18 8.34 10.32
C CYS A 109 10.21 7.51 9.03
N TYR A 110 11.38 7.41 8.41
CA TYR A 110 11.56 6.57 7.22
C TYR A 110 12.31 5.29 7.58
N LEU A 111 11.87 4.19 6.99
CA LEU A 111 12.63 2.94 6.99
C LEU A 111 13.90 3.08 6.13
N PRO A 112 14.91 2.23 6.35
CA PRO A 112 16.00 2.07 5.39
C PRO A 112 15.46 1.70 3.99
N PRO A 113 16.16 2.09 2.91
CA PRO A 113 15.82 1.63 1.57
C PRO A 113 15.80 0.10 1.49
N TYR A 114 14.85 -0.45 0.74
CA TYR A 114 14.72 -1.90 0.49
C TYR A 114 14.62 -2.77 1.76
N ALA A 115 13.97 -2.26 2.81
CA ALA A 115 13.68 -3.02 4.03
C ALA A 115 12.18 -3.36 4.18
N PRO A 116 11.58 -4.15 3.26
CA PRO A 116 10.16 -4.52 3.33
C PRO A 116 9.85 -5.43 4.54
N ASP A 117 10.83 -6.19 5.00
CA ASP A 117 10.78 -7.05 6.18
C ASP A 117 10.53 -6.28 7.49
N LEU A 118 10.90 -4.99 7.52
CA LEU A 118 10.63 -4.09 8.65
C LEU A 118 9.27 -3.39 8.56
N ASN A 119 8.55 -3.54 7.44
CA ASN A 119 7.25 -2.90 7.23
C ASN A 119 6.10 -3.90 7.50
N PRO A 120 5.43 -3.82 8.66
CA PRO A 120 4.42 -4.82 9.05
C PRO A 120 3.21 -4.90 8.11
N VAL A 121 2.95 -3.88 7.29
CA VAL A 121 1.87 -3.91 6.30
C VAL A 121 2.12 -4.94 5.18
N GLU A 122 3.38 -5.29 4.90
CA GLU A 122 3.76 -6.24 3.84
C GLU A 122 3.42 -7.68 4.21
N GLY A 123 3.19 -7.97 5.50
CA GLY A 123 2.88 -9.30 6.02
C GLY A 123 1.39 -9.58 6.26
N ILE A 124 0.49 -8.68 5.86
CA ILE A 124 -0.97 -8.81 6.05
C ILE A 124 -1.66 -9.51 4.86
#